data_AF-A0A8B8P2G6-F1
#
_entry.id   AF-A0A8B8P2G6-F1
#
_cell.length_a   1.000
_cell.length_b   1.000
_cell.length_c   1.000
_cell.angle_alpha   90.00
_cell.angle_beta   90.00
_cell.angle_gamma   90.00
#
_symmetry.space_group_name_H-M   'P 1'
#
loop_
_entity.id
_entity.type
_entity.pdbx_description
1 polymer ?
#
loop_
_entity_poly.entity_id
_entity_poly.type
_entity_poly.pdbx_seq_one_letter_code
_entity_poly.pdbx_strand_id
1 'polypeptide(L)'
;MPMVVLVYVDDIFITGDNIQEIEALKRYLNVQFDIKDLGHLRYFHGIEVAHYSKGLFICQIKYALDLLKETGKLGAASAKSPMDFNSTFVENITPLPDIGQFQRLVGRLIYLTITRLDIVYAVSYVSQFMHASTEGHMALVDLIL
;
A
#
# COMPACT_ATOMS: atom_id res chain seq x y z
N MET A 1 -2.20 -6.30 -28.07
CA MET A 1 -2.78 -6.23 -26.72
C MET A 1 -3.89 -5.20 -26.77
N PRO A 2 -5.14 -5.54 -26.44
CA PRO A 2 -6.21 -4.55 -26.47
C PRO A 2 -5.89 -3.35 -25.58
N MET A 3 -6.36 -2.17 -25.95
CA MET A 3 -6.28 -1.00 -25.09
C MET A 3 -7.09 -1.25 -23.81
N VAL A 4 -6.46 -1.00 -22.66
CA VAL A 4 -7.06 -1.12 -21.33
C VAL A 4 -7.08 0.26 -20.70
N VAL A 5 -8.25 0.65 -20.20
CA VAL A 5 -8.45 1.89 -19.45
C VAL A 5 -8.90 1.52 -18.04
N LEU A 6 -8.13 1.94 -17.05
CA LEU A 6 -8.47 1.83 -15.64
C LEU A 6 -8.86 3.23 -15.15
N VAL A 7 -10.07 3.34 -14.61
CA VAL A 7 -10.58 4.59 -14.03
C VAL A 7 -10.72 4.39 -12.53
N TYR A 8 -10.09 5.24 -11.74
CA TYR A 8 -10.22 5.26 -10.29
C TYR A 8 -10.50 6.68 -9.82
N VAL A 9 -11.75 6.94 -9.44
CA VAL A 9 -12.23 8.28 -9.04
C VAL A 9 -11.83 9.30 -10.11
N ASP A 10 -10.86 10.18 -9.82
CA ASP A 10 -10.40 11.24 -10.72
C ASP A 10 -9.16 10.85 -11.55
N ASP A 11 -8.55 9.70 -11.30
CA ASP A 11 -7.36 9.22 -11.99
C ASP A 11 -7.70 8.23 -13.11
N ILE A 12 -7.09 8.42 -14.27
CA ILE A 12 -7.26 7.55 -15.45
C ILE A 12 -5.89 6.98 -15.85
N PHE A 13 -5.79 5.65 -15.89
CA PHE A 13 -4.62 4.93 -16.40
C PHE A 13 -4.97 4.25 -17.73
N ILE A 14 -4.16 4.50 -18.76
CA ILE A 14 -4.38 3.97 -20.12
C ILE A 14 -3.13 3.18 -20.52
N THR A 15 -3.32 1.96 -21.00
CA THR A 15 -2.25 1.11 -21.55
C THR A 15 -2.73 0.35 -22.79
N GLY A 16 -1.82 -0.04 -23.66
CA GLY A 16 -2.10 -0.72 -24.92
C GLY A 16 -0.83 -0.83 -25.77
N ASP A 17 -0.87 -1.60 -26.86
CA ASP A 17 0.25 -1.69 -27.81
C ASP A 17 0.18 -0.69 -28.96
N ASN A 18 -0.99 -0.09 -29.20
CA ASN A 18 -1.19 0.96 -30.20
C ASN A 18 -1.12 2.36 -29.58
N ILE A 19 0.04 3.00 -29.68
CA ILE A 19 0.25 4.36 -29.16
C ILE A 19 -0.67 5.40 -29.81
N GLN A 20 -1.04 5.22 -31.08
CA GLN A 20 -1.88 6.17 -31.81
C GLN A 20 -3.32 6.17 -31.28
N GLU A 21 -3.80 4.99 -30.89
CA GLU A 21 -5.11 4.80 -30.25
C GLU A 21 -5.14 5.42 -28.85
N ILE A 22 -4.08 5.20 -28.06
CA ILE A 22 -3.91 5.84 -26.74
C ILE A 22 -3.94 7.36 -26.86
N GLU A 23 -3.17 7.92 -27.80
CA GLU A 23 -3.11 9.37 -28.02
C GLU A 23 -4.42 9.95 -28.61
N ALA A 24 -5.18 9.16 -29.38
CA ALA A 24 -6.52 9.55 -29.81
C ALA A 24 -7.50 9.59 -28.63
N LEU A 25 -7.48 8.59 -27.75
CA LEU A 25 -8.32 8.54 -26.56
C LEU A 25 -8.00 9.66 -25.58
N LYS A 26 -6.70 9.92 -25.31
CA LYS A 26 -6.28 11.04 -24.45
C LYS A 26 -6.82 12.38 -24.95
N ARG A 27 -6.71 12.65 -26.26
CA ARG A 27 -7.25 13.87 -26.87
C ARG A 27 -8.76 13.95 -26.73
N TYR A 28 -9.47 12.85 -26.96
CA TYR A 28 -10.92 12.80 -26.78
C TYR A 28 -11.32 13.12 -25.34
N LEU A 29 -10.68 12.48 -24.36
CA LEU A 29 -10.96 12.72 -22.94
C LEU A 29 -10.63 14.17 -22.54
N ASN A 30 -9.53 14.74 -23.06
CA ASN A 30 -9.17 16.12 -22.78
C ASN A 30 -10.22 17.11 -23.29
N VAL A 31 -10.80 16.87 -24.47
CA VAL A 31 -11.87 17.72 -25.01
C VAL A 31 -13.16 17.63 -24.19
N GLN A 32 -13.50 16.44 -23.68
CA GLN A 32 -14.77 16.23 -22.97
C GLN A 32 -14.71 16.62 -21.48
N PHE A 33 -13.55 16.42 -20.84
CA PHE A 33 -13.43 16.47 -19.39
C PHE A 33 -12.29 17.37 -18.90
N ASP A 34 -11.53 18.02 -19.80
CA ASP A 34 -10.37 18.85 -19.48
C ASP A 34 -9.33 18.12 -18.61
N ILE A 35 -9.02 16.88 -18.98
CA ILE A 35 -8.08 16.04 -18.24
C ILE A 35 -6.63 16.50 -18.41
N LYS A 36 -5.87 16.43 -17.32
CA LYS A 36 -4.43 16.69 -17.36
C LYS A 36 -3.66 15.41 -17.68
N ASP A 37 -2.95 15.37 -18.81
CA ASP A 37 -1.98 14.30 -19.07
C ASP A 37 -0.75 14.47 -18.16
N LEU A 38 -0.50 13.46 -17.32
CA LEU A 38 0.67 13.41 -16.42
C LEU A 38 1.87 12.70 -17.07
N GLY A 39 1.73 12.22 -18.30
CA GLY A 39 2.75 11.52 -19.06
C GLY A 39 2.89 10.06 -18.62
N HIS A 40 4.13 9.55 -18.64
CA HIS A 40 4.41 8.18 -18.20
C HIS A 40 4.04 7.98 -16.74
N LEU A 41 3.43 6.83 -16.43
CA LEU A 41 3.07 6.45 -15.07
C LEU A 41 4.32 6.41 -14.18
N ARG A 42 4.40 7.34 -13.22
CA ARG A 42 5.46 7.37 -12.19
C ARG A 42 4.94 7.08 -10.80
N TYR A 43 3.70 7.48 -10.51
CA TYR A 43 3.08 7.32 -9.21
C TYR A 43 1.58 7.06 -9.39
N PHE A 44 1.04 6.10 -8.66
CA PHE A 44 -0.39 5.80 -8.63
C PHE A 44 -0.78 5.32 -7.23
N HIS A 45 -1.59 6.10 -6.51
CA HIS A 45 -2.17 5.70 -5.21
C HIS A 45 -1.20 5.29 -4.09
N GLY A 46 0.07 5.69 -4.13
CA GLY A 46 1.07 5.21 -3.15
C GLY A 46 2.08 4.23 -3.74
N ILE A 47 1.87 3.81 -4.98
CA ILE A 47 2.76 2.94 -5.74
C ILE A 47 3.61 3.79 -6.69
N GLU A 48 4.92 3.67 -6.55
CA GLU A 48 5.91 4.23 -7.44
C GLU A 48 6.22 3.23 -8.55
N VAL A 49 6.32 3.74 -9.78
CA VAL A 49 6.66 2.96 -10.97
C VAL A 49 7.89 3.56 -11.63
N ALA A 50 8.97 2.80 -11.61
CA ALA A 50 10.22 3.12 -12.30
C ALA A 50 10.30 2.34 -13.61
N HIS A 51 10.57 3.05 -14.70
CA HIS A 51 10.72 2.47 -16.05
C HIS A 51 12.21 2.23 -16.33
N TYR A 52 12.56 1.05 -16.79
CA TYR A 52 13.91 0.72 -17.24
C TYR A 52 13.87 -0.08 -18.55
N SER A 53 15.00 -0.20 -19.23
CA SER A 53 15.07 -0.76 -20.59
C SER A 53 14.53 -2.19 -20.75
N LYS A 54 14.37 -2.94 -19.66
CA LYS A 54 13.90 -4.32 -19.64
C LYS A 54 12.52 -4.50 -18.98
N GLY A 55 11.88 -3.43 -18.50
CA GLY A 55 10.58 -3.54 -17.84
C GLY A 55 10.25 -2.41 -16.86
N LEU A 56 9.36 -2.74 -15.92
CA LEU A 56 8.86 -1.85 -14.88
C LEU A 56 9.27 -2.38 -13.51
N PHE A 57 9.70 -1.47 -12.63
CA PHE A 57 9.95 -1.74 -11.24
C PHE A 57 8.91 -1.01 -10.41
N ILE A 58 8.26 -1.73 -9.50
CA ILE A 58 7.17 -1.23 -8.67
C ILE A 58 7.65 -1.21 -7.22
N CYS A 59 7.51 -0.08 -6.53
CA CYS A 59 7.83 0.03 -5.10
C CYS A 59 6.88 0.96 -4.36
N GLN A 60 6.90 0.89 -3.02
CA GLN A 60 6.10 1.74 -2.13
C GLN A 60 6.99 2.40 -1.06
N ILE A 61 8.23 2.78 -1.44
CA ILE A 61 9.23 3.27 -0.47
C ILE A 61 8.73 4.56 0.20
N LYS A 62 8.22 5.53 -0.57
CA LYS A 62 7.67 6.75 0.01
C LYS A 62 6.50 6.46 0.94
N TYR A 63 5.57 5.58 0.53
CA TYR A 63 4.44 5.19 1.36
C TYR A 63 4.89 4.56 2.68
N ALA A 64 5.89 3.69 2.65
CA ALA A 64 6.47 3.09 3.85
C ALA A 64 7.10 4.14 4.76
N LEU A 65 7.91 5.07 4.21
CA LEU A 65 8.54 6.13 4.98
C LEU A 65 7.52 7.09 5.60
N ASP A 66 6.48 7.46 4.86
CA ASP A 66 5.39 8.31 5.35
C ASP A 66 4.62 7.60 6.47
N LEU A 67 4.32 6.30 6.32
CA LEU A 67 3.72 5.48 7.38
C LEU A 67 4.59 5.46 8.65
N LEU A 68 5.89 5.21 8.52
CA LEU A 68 6.82 5.21 9.67
C LEU A 68 6.93 6.58 10.33
N LYS A 69 6.89 7.65 9.54
CA LYS A 69 6.93 9.02 10.07
C LYS A 69 5.66 9.35 10.85
N GLU A 70 4.50 8.98 10.32
CA GLU A 70 3.21 9.23 10.98
C GLU A 70 3.03 8.41 12.26
N THR A 71 3.62 7.21 12.34
CA THR A 71 3.59 6.38 13.55
C THR A 71 4.73 6.69 14.53
N GLY A 72 5.62 7.63 14.19
CA GLY A 72 6.79 7.97 15.02
C GLY A 72 7.87 6.89 15.06
N LYS A 73 7.87 5.95 14.10
CA LYS A 73 8.82 4.83 13.98
C LYS A 73 9.94 5.10 12.98
N LEU A 74 10.01 6.30 12.40
CA LEU A 74 11.07 6.67 11.48
C LEU A 74 12.43 6.60 12.19
N GLY A 75 13.33 5.74 11.70
CA GLY A 75 14.65 5.52 12.31
C GLY A 75 14.64 4.56 13.51
N ALA A 76 13.52 3.88 13.78
CA ALA A 76 13.48 2.80 14.75
C ALA A 76 14.41 1.65 14.33
N ALA A 77 14.92 0.91 15.32
CA ALA A 77 15.74 -0.26 15.04
C ALA A 77 14.87 -1.36 14.41
N SER A 78 15.36 -1.96 13.32
CA SER A 78 14.66 -3.08 12.67
C SER A 78 14.54 -4.27 13.64
N ALA A 79 13.33 -4.80 13.78
CA ALA A 79 13.13 -6.10 14.40
C ALA A 79 13.84 -7.20 13.59
N LYS A 80 14.24 -8.29 14.26
CA LYS A 80 14.87 -9.45 13.59
C LYS A 80 13.87 -10.24 12.75
N SER A 81 12.63 -10.30 13.22
CA SER A 81 11.49 -10.89 12.53
C SER A 81 10.25 -10.06 12.86
N PRO A 82 9.34 -9.82 11.89
CA PRO A 82 8.06 -9.15 12.14
C PRO A 82 7.16 -9.93 13.11
N MET A 83 7.38 -11.24 13.25
CA MET A 83 6.64 -12.11 14.17
C MET A 83 7.44 -13.40 14.43
N ASP A 84 7.47 -13.87 15.68
CA ASP A 84 8.06 -15.17 16.03
C ASP A 84 6.96 -16.24 16.06
N PHE A 85 7.08 -17.29 15.23
CA PHE A 85 6.09 -18.37 15.10
C PHE A 85 5.85 -19.16 16.40
N ASN A 86 6.77 -19.09 17.36
CA ASN A 86 6.79 -19.92 18.57
C ASN A 86 6.57 -19.12 19.85
N SER A 87 6.42 -17.78 19.79
CA SER A 87 6.07 -17.04 20.98
C SER A 87 4.61 -17.33 21.30
N THR A 88 4.37 -18.10 22.37
CA THR A 88 3.11 -18.07 23.11
C THR A 88 2.87 -16.63 23.52
N PHE A 89 2.22 -15.87 22.63
CA PHE A 89 1.86 -14.50 22.90
C PHE A 89 0.88 -14.58 24.06
N VAL A 90 1.30 -14.08 25.22
CA VAL A 90 0.41 -13.98 26.37
C VAL A 90 -0.77 -13.16 25.88
N GLU A 91 -1.95 -13.77 25.82
CA GLU A 91 -3.19 -13.09 25.46
C GLU A 91 -3.38 -11.94 26.45
N ASN A 92 -2.86 -10.75 26.10
CA ASN A 92 -3.26 -9.54 26.77
C ASN A 92 -4.69 -9.32 26.30
N ILE A 93 -5.63 -9.72 27.15
CA ILE A 93 -7.07 -9.71 26.87
C ILE A 93 -7.65 -8.29 26.99
N THR A 94 -6.81 -7.33 27.40
CA THR A 94 -7.20 -5.93 27.58
C THR A 94 -7.60 -5.33 26.22
N PRO A 95 -8.90 -5.00 26.02
CA PRO A 95 -9.37 -4.44 24.77
C PRO A 95 -8.72 -3.08 24.50
N LEU A 96 -8.44 -2.78 23.23
CA LEU A 96 -7.96 -1.47 22.86
C LEU A 96 -9.05 -0.40 23.06
N PRO A 97 -8.70 0.77 23.62
CA PRO A 97 -9.65 1.87 23.78
C PRO A 97 -10.04 2.52 22.44
N ASP A 98 -9.15 2.54 21.44
CA ASP A 98 -9.43 3.01 20.07
C ASP A 98 -9.17 1.88 19.05
N ILE A 99 -10.20 1.10 18.76
CA ILE A 99 -10.17 0.06 17.71
C ILE A 99 -9.96 0.69 16.32
N GLY A 100 -10.44 1.92 16.10
CA GLY A 100 -10.30 2.63 14.83
C GLY A 100 -8.84 2.94 14.50
N GLN A 101 -8.01 3.25 15.50
CA GLN A 101 -6.56 3.42 15.30
C GLN A 101 -5.92 2.12 14.79
N PHE A 102 -6.24 0.99 15.42
CA PHE A 102 -5.76 -0.32 15.00
C PHE A 102 -6.18 -0.64 13.56
N GLN A 103 -7.48 -0.47 13.24
CA GLN A 103 -8.01 -0.74 11.90
C GLN A 103 -7.34 0.13 10.83
N ARG A 104 -7.15 1.43 11.11
CA ARG A 104 -6.46 2.35 10.18
C ARG A 104 -5.03 1.89 9.91
N LEU A 105 -4.29 1.52 10.95
CA LEU A 105 -2.90 1.07 10.81
C LEU A 105 -2.79 -0.26 10.07
N VAL A 106 -3.60 -1.26 10.46
CA VAL A 106 -3.62 -2.55 9.78
C VAL A 106 -4.04 -2.39 8.32
N GLY A 107 -5.03 -1.54 8.01
CA GLY A 107 -5.42 -1.24 6.63
C GLY A 107 -4.26 -0.67 5.79
N ARG A 108 -3.45 0.22 6.38
CA ARG A 108 -2.24 0.75 5.71
C ARG A 108 -1.16 -0.32 5.53
N LEU A 109 -0.97 -1.19 6.52
CA LEU A 109 -0.02 -2.29 6.42
C LEU A 109 -0.45 -3.30 5.36
N ILE A 110 -1.75 -3.63 5.26
CA ILE A 110 -2.29 -4.47 4.17
C ILE A 110 -1.96 -3.85 2.82
N TYR A 111 -2.13 -2.54 2.66
CA TYR A 111 -1.77 -1.86 1.42
C TYR A 111 -0.27 -1.93 1.10
N LEU A 112 0.60 -1.89 2.12
CA LEU A 112 2.04 -2.02 1.96
C LEU A 112 2.48 -3.44 1.54
N THR A 113 1.67 -4.47 1.83
CA THR A 113 1.98 -5.85 1.43
C THR A 113 2.01 -6.08 -0.08
N ILE A 114 1.49 -5.14 -0.89
CA ILE A 114 1.56 -5.18 -2.35
C ILE A 114 3.02 -5.30 -2.82
N THR A 115 3.96 -4.63 -2.14
CA THR A 115 5.39 -4.69 -2.48
C THR A 115 6.28 -5.27 -1.38
N ARG A 116 5.78 -5.42 -0.14
CA ARG A 116 6.53 -5.96 1.02
C ARG A 116 6.05 -7.36 1.40
N LEU A 117 6.52 -8.37 0.67
CA LEU A 117 6.15 -9.77 0.91
C LEU A 117 6.68 -10.33 2.24
N ASP A 118 7.76 -9.75 2.77
CA ASP A 118 8.41 -10.14 4.01
C ASP A 118 7.55 -9.91 5.27
N ILE A 119 6.55 -9.02 5.21
CA ILE A 119 5.63 -8.74 6.34
C ILE A 119 4.24 -9.34 6.14
N VAL A 120 3.94 -9.92 4.97
CA VAL A 120 2.59 -10.39 4.60
C VAL A 120 1.98 -11.29 5.66
N TYR A 121 2.75 -12.24 6.18
CA TYR A 121 2.26 -13.18 7.18
C TYR A 121 1.82 -12.46 8.47
N ALA A 122 2.70 -11.63 9.03
CA ALA A 122 2.43 -10.90 10.27
C ALA A 122 1.23 -9.95 10.11
N VAL A 123 1.15 -9.25 8.99
CA VAL A 123 0.02 -8.37 8.65
C VAL A 123 -1.28 -9.16 8.51
N SER A 124 -1.23 -10.32 7.84
CA SER A 124 -2.40 -11.20 7.67
C SER A 124 -2.90 -11.73 9.00
N TYR A 125 -1.99 -12.08 9.92
CA TYR A 125 -2.34 -12.51 11.26
C TYR A 125 -3.06 -11.41 12.06
N VAL A 126 -2.47 -10.21 12.17
CA VAL A 126 -3.09 -9.11 12.94
C VAL A 126 -4.41 -8.64 12.32
N SER A 127 -4.60 -8.82 11.01
CA SER A 127 -5.85 -8.48 10.31
C SER A 127 -7.07 -9.31 10.74
N GLN A 128 -6.86 -10.43 11.43
CA GLN A 128 -7.96 -11.25 11.97
C GLN A 128 -8.66 -10.57 13.17
N PHE A 129 -8.02 -9.59 13.80
CA PHE A 129 -8.49 -8.97 15.04
C PHE A 129 -9.09 -7.57 14.84
N MET A 130 -9.55 -7.24 13.63
CA MET A 130 -10.03 -5.90 13.27
C MET A 130 -11.23 -5.40 14.10
N HIS A 131 -12.04 -6.30 14.67
CA HIS A 131 -13.24 -5.95 15.44
C HIS A 131 -13.07 -6.08 16.96
N ALA A 132 -12.06 -6.83 17.41
CA ALA A 132 -11.82 -7.16 18.80
C ALA A 132 -10.30 -7.17 19.08
N SER A 133 -9.66 -6.04 18.78
CA SER A 133 -8.23 -5.87 18.97
C SER A 133 -7.91 -5.59 20.45
N THR A 134 -6.72 -6.01 20.87
CA THR A 134 -6.24 -5.88 22.24
C THR A 134 -4.89 -5.17 22.25
N GLU A 135 -4.45 -4.73 23.42
CA GLU A 135 -3.10 -4.15 23.58
C GLU A 135 -2.01 -5.09 23.06
N GLY A 136 -2.20 -6.40 23.21
CA GLY A 136 -1.29 -7.41 22.65
C GLY A 136 -1.24 -7.38 21.12
N HIS A 137 -2.39 -7.26 20.46
CA HIS A 137 -2.45 -7.12 19.01
C HIS A 137 -1.79 -5.82 18.53
N MET A 138 -1.91 -4.72 19.29
CA MET A 138 -1.22 -3.47 18.96
C MET A 138 0.31 -3.61 19.07
N ALA A 139 0.81 -4.30 20.09
CA ALA A 139 2.23 -4.56 20.23
C ALA A 139 2.81 -5.36 19.04
N LEU A 140 2.02 -6.26 18.43
CA LEU A 140 2.39 -6.94 17.20
C LEU A 140 2.46 -5.98 16.00
N VAL A 141 1.50 -5.07 15.88
CA VAL A 141 1.54 -4.02 14.84
C VAL A 141 2.79 -3.15 15.01
N ASP A 142 3.18 -2.83 16.24
CA ASP A 142 4.39 -2.07 16.55
C ASP A 142 5.69 -2.81 16.22
N LEU A 143 5.70 -4.15 16.15
CA LEU A 143 6.84 -4.94 15.70
C LEU A 143 6.95 -5.01 14.16
N ILE A 144 5.82 -4.84 13.46
CA ILE A 144 5.79 -4.82 11.99
C ILE A 144 6.30 -3.47 11.45
N LEU A 145 6.04 -2.37 12.19
CA LEU A 145 6.46 -1.01 11.86
C LEU A 145 7.92 -0.75 12.22
#